data_AF-A0A182MU33-F1
#
_entry.id   AF-A0A182MU33-F1
#
_cell.length_a   1.000
_cell.length_b   1.000
_cell.length_c   1.000
_cell.angle_alpha   90.00
_cell.angle_beta   90.00
_cell.angle_gamma   90.00
#
_symmetry.space_group_name_H-M   'P 1'
#
loop_
_entity.id
_entity.type
_entity.pdbx_description
1 polymer ?
#
loop_
_entity_poly.entity_id
_entity_poly.type
_entity_poly.pdbx_seq_one_letter_code
_entity_poly.pdbx_strand_id
1 'polypeptide(L)' 'SDPSQARRQEARGIIEQQQQQYRLQRGKSTSTKKKQHIKRPMNAFMVWAQAARREMAQQQPRLQNSEISKDLGKIWK' A
#
# COMPACT_ATOMS: atom_id res chain seq x y z
N SER A 1 18.94 5.65 -37.40
CA SER A 1 18.24 5.19 -36.19
C SER A 1 18.63 6.08 -35.02
N ASP A 2 17.68 6.75 -34.38
CA ASP A 2 17.95 7.72 -33.33
C ASP A 2 18.41 7.03 -32.02
N PRO A 3 19.66 7.23 -31.58
CA PRO A 3 20.21 6.61 -30.37
C PRO A 3 19.50 7.07 -29.08
N SER A 4 18.66 8.11 -29.14
CA SER A 4 17.85 8.57 -28.00
C SER A 4 16.71 7.60 -27.64
N GLN A 5 16.18 6.86 -28.61
CA GLN A 5 15.07 5.93 -28.40
C GLN A 5 15.51 4.63 -27.72
N ALA A 6 16.70 4.12 -28.06
CA ALA A 6 17.27 2.93 -27.44
C ALA A 6 17.49 3.14 -25.93
N ARG A 7 18.08 4.28 -25.53
CA ARG A 7 18.27 4.64 -24.11
C ARG A 7 16.97 4.77 -23.32
N ARG A 8 15.87 5.20 -23.97
CA ARG A 8 14.55 5.27 -23.32
C ARG A 8 13.96 3.88 -23.06
N GLN A 9 14.17 2.93 -23.97
CA GLN A 9 13.72 1.55 -23.79
C GLN A 9 14.54 0.84 -22.69
N GLU A 10 15.85 1.06 -22.68
CA GLU A 10 16.74 0.58 -21.61
C GLU A 10 16.33 1.15 -20.24
N ALA A 11 16.05 2.45 -20.15
CA ALA A 11 15.59 3.08 -18.91
C ALA A 11 14.27 2.49 -18.40
N ARG A 12 13.32 2.17 -19.29
CA ARG A 12 12.07 1.48 -18.92
C ARG A 12 12.35 0.08 -18.36
N GLY A 13 13.22 -0.68 -19.02
CA GLY A 13 13.63 -2.01 -18.54
C GLY A 13 14.33 -1.97 -17.17
N ILE A 14 15.20 -0.98 -16.94
CA ILE A 14 15.87 -0.78 -15.64
C ILE A 14 14.85 -0.43 -14.55
N ILE A 15 13.92 0.47 -14.84
CA ILE A 15 12.86 0.88 -13.91
C ILE A 15 11.94 -0.32 -13.57
N GLU A 16 11.59 -1.14 -14.56
CA GLU A 16 10.79 -2.35 -14.34
C GLU A 16 11.54 -3.42 -13.53
N GLN A 17 12.84 -3.62 -13.80
CA GLN A 17 13.68 -4.54 -13.06
C GLN A 17 13.83 -4.11 -11.59
N GLN A 18 14.02 -2.80 -11.34
CA GLN A 18 14.04 -2.25 -9.98
C GLN A 18 12.70 -2.44 -9.26
N GLN A 19 11.57 -2.22 -9.96
CA GLN A 19 10.24 -2.43 -9.39
C GLN A 19 9.96 -3.90 -9.04
N GLN A 20 10.40 -4.86 -9.88
CA GLN A 20 10.31 -6.28 -9.56
C GLN A 20 11.12 -6.64 -8.32
N GLN A 21 12.35 -6.13 -8.19
CA GLN A 21 13.17 -6.33 -6.99
C GLN A 21 12.53 -5.75 -5.73
N TYR A 22 11.90 -4.57 -5.79
CA TYR A 22 11.19 -3.97 -4.65
C TYR A 22 9.96 -4.78 -4.23
N ARG A 23 9.23 -5.35 -5.19
CA ARG A 23 8.06 -6.21 -4.93
C ARG A 23 8.46 -7.49 -4.17
N LEU A 24 9.58 -8.10 -4.55
CA LEU A 24 10.12 -9.29 -3.86
C LEU A 24 10.60 -8.98 -2.43
N GLN A 25 11.06 -7.76 -2.16
CA GLN A 25 11.45 -7.33 -0.82
C GLN A 25 10.26 -7.09 0.12
N ARG A 26 9.09 -6.70 -0.39
CA ARG A 26 7.88 -6.44 0.42
C ARG A 26 7.23 -7.69 1.05
N GLY A 27 7.59 -8.90 0.59
CA GLY A 27 6.98 -10.16 1.02
C GLY A 27 7.55 -10.78 2.30
N LYS A 28 8.59 -10.21 2.91
CA LYS A 28 9.23 -10.76 4.12
C LYS A 28 9.19 -9.77 5.28
N SER A 29 8.03 -9.67 5.94
CA SER A 29 7.96 -9.04 7.27
C SER A 29 7.13 -9.87 8.24
N THR A 30 7.43 -11.17 8.31
CA THR A 30 7.07 -11.98 9.47
C THR A 30 8.27 -12.06 10.44
N SER A 31 8.13 -11.33 11.54
CA SER A 31 8.35 -11.82 12.91
C SER A 31 9.74 -12.02 13.56
N THR A 32 10.88 -11.43 13.14
CA THR A 32 12.14 -11.67 13.92
C THR A 32 13.14 -10.54 14.18
N LYS A 33 12.93 -9.28 13.74
CA LYS A 33 13.84 -8.17 14.16
C LYS A 33 13.22 -7.30 15.25
N LYS A 34 13.16 -7.84 16.48
CA LYS A 34 12.88 -7.10 17.74
C LYS A 34 14.05 -6.18 18.13
N LYS A 35 14.55 -5.34 17.22
CA LYS A 35 15.46 -4.24 17.58
C LYS A 35 14.63 -2.95 17.65
N GLN A 36 14.13 -2.63 18.84
CA GLN A 36 13.54 -1.34 19.26
C GLN A 36 12.76 -0.53 18.19
N HIS A 37 11.93 -1.17 17.36
CA HIS A 37 11.06 -0.43 16.46
C HIS A 37 9.80 0.01 17.22
N ILE A 38 9.77 1.28 17.64
CA ILE A 38 8.58 1.88 18.21
C ILE A 38 7.49 1.86 17.14
N LYS A 39 6.42 1.09 17.38
CA LYS A 39 5.26 1.09 16.49
C LYS A 39 4.66 2.49 16.48
N ARG A 40 4.44 3.05 15.29
CA ARG A 40 3.71 4.32 15.15
C ARG A 40 2.29 4.11 15.65
N PRO A 41 1.76 4.97 16.54
CA PRO A 41 0.36 4.89 16.93
C PRO A 41 -0.52 5.12 15.70
N MET A 42 -1.74 4.58 15.74
CA MET A 42 -2.72 4.83 14.68
C MET A 42 -3.07 6.32 14.67
N ASN A 43 -3.04 6.94 13.49
CA ASN A 43 -3.48 8.32 13.35
C ASN A 43 -4.99 8.45 13.66
N ALA A 44 -5.48 9.67 13.90
CA ALA A 44 -6.88 9.92 14.27
C ALA A 44 -7.89 9.30 13.29
N PHE A 45 -7.62 9.43 11.98
CA PHE A 45 -8.44 8.81 10.94
C PHE A 45 -8.48 7.28 11.06
N MET A 46 -7.35 6.63 11.31
CA MET A 46 -7.27 5.17 11.45
C MET A 46 -8.04 4.66 12.68
N VAL A 47 -8.04 5.42 13.78
CA VAL A 47 -8.81 5.08 14.99
C VAL A 47 -10.31 5.17 14.70
N TRP A 48 -10.76 6.24 14.05
CA TRP A 48 -12.17 6.39 13.67
C TRP A 48 -12.60 5.36 12.61
N ALA A 49 -11.80 5.20 11.55
CA ALA A 49 -12.08 4.30 10.44
C ALA A 49 -12.15 2.83 10.88
N GLN A 50 -11.50 2.46 11.99
CA GLN A 50 -11.56 1.09 12.52
C GLN A 50 -12.98 0.68 12.92
N ALA A 51 -13.72 1.57 13.60
CA ALA A 51 -15.10 1.30 13.99
C ALA A 51 -16.04 1.34 12.77
N ALA A 52 -15.93 2.40 11.97
CA ALA A 52 -16.80 2.61 10.79
C ALA A 52 -16.64 1.51 9.73
N ARG A 53 -15.40 1.05 9.50
CA ARG A 53 -15.13 -0.08 8.59
C ARG A 53 -15.76 -1.38 9.07
N ARG A 54 -15.72 -1.65 10.39
CA ARG A 54 -16.31 -2.88 10.96
C ARG A 54 -17.81 -2.90 10.74
N GLU A 55 -18.47 -1.75 10.82
CA GLU A 55 -19.90 -1.61 10.54
C GLU A 55 -20.22 -1.82 9.06
N MET A 56 -19.49 -1.15 8.16
CA MET A 56 -19.70 -1.31 6.70
C MET A 56 -19.39 -2.74 6.21
N ALA A 57 -18.37 -3.38 6.75
CA ALA A 57 -17.98 -4.75 6.36
C ALA A 57 -19.03 -5.80 6.77
N GLN A 58 -19.78 -5.56 7.86
CA GLN A 58 -20.89 -6.45 8.26
C GLN A 58 -22.06 -6.35 7.28
N GLN A 59 -22.34 -5.14 6.77
CA GLN A 59 -23.42 -4.91 5.80
C GLN A 59 -23.04 -5.37 4.40
N GLN A 60 -21.75 -5.27 4.04
CA GLN A 60 -21.25 -5.61 2.71
C GLN A 60 -20.01 -6.53 2.79
N PRO A 61 -20.19 -7.84 3.06
CA PRO A 61 -19.07 -8.78 3.21
C PRO A 61 -18.26 -9.00 1.92
N ARG A 62 -18.82 -8.60 0.77
CA ARG A 62 -18.18 -8.68 -0.55
C ARG A 62 -17.33 -7.47 -0.89
N LEU A 63 -17.47 -6.37 -0.13
CA LEU A 63 -16.69 -5.17 -0.40
C LEU A 63 -15.25 -5.37 0.07
N GLN A 64 -14.30 -5.04 -0.79
CA GLN A 64 -12.90 -5.04 -0.40
C GLN A 64 -12.60 -3.87 0.54
N ASN A 65 -11.74 -4.13 1.53
CA ASN A 65 -11.36 -3.15 2.54
C ASN A 65 -10.77 -1.85 1.96
N SER A 66 -10.16 -1.94 0.76
CA SER A 66 -9.69 -0.80 -0.01
C SER A 66 -10.82 0.17 -0.38
N GLU A 67 -11.96 -0.36 -0.82
CA GLU A 67 -13.11 0.44 -1.23
C GLU A 67 -13.77 1.10 -0.03
N ILE A 68 -13.99 0.35 1.05
CA ILE A 68 -14.51 0.89 2.32
C ILE A 68 -13.62 2.06 2.81
N SER A 69 -12.30 1.90 2.74
CA SER A 69 -11.37 2.94 3.18
C SER A 69 -11.38 4.19 2.28
N LYS A 70 -11.63 4.04 0.97
CA LYS A 70 -11.81 5.18 0.06
C LYS A 70 -13.05 5.98 0.42
N ASP A 71 -14.16 5.31 0.71
CA ASP A 71 -15.41 5.98 1.05
C ASP A 71 -15.34 6.65 2.43
N LEU A 72 -14.73 5.98 3.41
CA LEU A 72 -14.46 6.58 4.73
C LEU A 72 -13.55 7.82 4.63
N GLY A 73 -12.57 7.82 3.72
CA GLY A 73 -11.72 8.98 3.47
C GLY A 73 -12.44 10.17 2.84
N LYS A 74 -13.55 9.96 2.11
CA LYS A 74 -14.39 11.05 1.57
C LYS A 74 -15.25 11.69 2.66
N ILE A 75 -15.68 10.89 3.64
CA ILE A 75 -16.51 11.34 4.77
C ILE A 75 -15.67 12.09 5.80
N TRP A 76 -14.42 11.66 6.00
CA TRP A 76 -13.48 12.27 6.93
C TRP A 76 -12.90 13.58 6.37
N LYS A 77 -13.27 14.72 6.96
CA LYS A 77 -12.72 16.06 6.69
C LYS A 77 -12.23 16.70 7.98
#